data_AF-A0A1B1Y8U1-F1
#
_entry.id   AF-A0A1B1Y8U1-F1
#
_cell.length_a   1.000
_cell.length_b   1.000
_cell.length_c   1.000
_cell.angle_alpha   90.00
_cell.angle_beta   90.00
_cell.angle_gamma   90.00
#
_symmetry.space_group_name_H-M   'P 1'
#
loop_
_entity.id
_entity.type
_entity.pdbx_description
1 polymer ?
#
loop_
_entity_poly.entity_id
_entity_poly.type
_entity_poly.pdbx_seq_one_letter_code
_entity_poly.pdbx_strand_id
1 'polypeptide(L)'
;MAHKKGVGSSKNGRESESKRLGVKIFGGQAALAGNIIVRQRGTTHNPGENVYMGKDHTLHAKVDGIVEFQKKRDNKSYVSITPIEA
;
A
#
# COMPACT_ATOMS: atom_id res chain seq x y z
N MET A 1 33.33 -24.94 39.02
CA MET A 1 32.44 -24.32 38.02
C MET A 1 31.51 -25.39 37.45
N ALA A 2 30.28 -25.48 37.96
CA ALA A 2 29.27 -26.39 37.40
C ALA A 2 28.19 -25.53 36.74
N HIS A 3 28.43 -25.10 35.50
CA HIS A 3 27.37 -24.51 34.70
C HIS A 3 26.49 -25.65 34.17
N LYS A 4 25.33 -25.86 34.78
CA LYS A 4 24.26 -26.58 34.11
C LYS A 4 23.82 -25.69 32.94
N LYS A 5 24.14 -26.07 31.70
CA LYS A 5 23.54 -25.45 30.50
C LYS A 5 22.08 -25.90 30.40
N GLY A 6 21.24 -25.45 31.33
CA GLY A 6 19.80 -25.55 31.20
C GLY A 6 19.30 -24.43 30.29
N VAL A 7 19.47 -24.57 28.98
CA VAL A 7 18.81 -23.67 28.02
C VAL A 7 17.44 -24.25 27.74
N GLY A 8 16.39 -23.59 28.22
CA GLY A 8 15.02 -23.88 27.78
C GLY A 8 14.84 -23.43 26.34
N SER A 9 14.15 -24.23 25.51
CA SER A 9 13.79 -23.81 24.15
C SER A 9 12.81 -22.63 24.22
N SER A 10 13.14 -21.51 23.59
CA SER A 10 12.21 -20.37 23.46
C SER A 10 10.96 -20.80 22.70
N LYS A 11 9.78 -20.44 23.21
CA LYS A 11 8.46 -20.74 22.60
C LYS A 11 7.97 -19.64 21.65
N ASN A 12 8.90 -18.97 20.99
CA ASN A 12 8.61 -17.82 20.12
C ASN A 12 8.56 -18.31 18.67
N GLY A 13 7.42 -18.89 18.27
CA GLY A 13 7.18 -19.41 16.91
C GLY A 13 5.82 -19.04 16.33
N ARG A 14 5.13 -18.04 16.92
CA ARG A 14 3.85 -17.56 16.40
C ARG A 14 4.10 -16.45 15.39
N GLU A 15 3.66 -16.69 14.16
CA GLU A 15 3.66 -15.69 13.11
C GLU A 15 2.24 -15.56 12.52
N SER A 16 1.90 -14.37 12.06
CA SER A 16 0.65 -14.14 11.34
C SER A 16 0.88 -14.21 9.84
N GLU A 17 -0.06 -14.82 9.12
CA GLU A 17 -0.05 -14.83 7.65
C GLU A 17 0.08 -13.44 7.05
N SER A 18 0.93 -13.33 6.02
CA SER A 18 1.13 -12.08 5.28
C SER A 18 -0.17 -11.59 4.63
N LYS A 19 -0.39 -10.27 4.63
CA LYS A 19 -1.64 -9.66 4.13
C LYS A 19 -1.56 -9.15 2.69
N ARG A 20 -0.46 -9.45 1.99
CA ARG A 20 -0.23 -9.06 0.57
C ARG A 20 -0.49 -7.57 0.30
N LEU A 21 -0.06 -6.70 1.23
CA LEU A 21 -0.13 -5.24 1.10
C LEU A 21 0.81 -4.75 -0.02
N GLY A 22 0.84 -3.44 -0.26
CA GLY A 22 1.71 -2.77 -1.21
C GLY A 22 1.00 -2.22 -2.44
N VAL A 23 1.80 -1.60 -3.30
CA VAL A 23 1.40 -1.04 -4.60
C VAL A 23 1.01 -2.18 -5.55
N LYS A 24 -0.07 -1.98 -6.30
CA LYS A 24 -0.64 -2.93 -7.27
C LYS A 24 -0.51 -2.43 -8.70
N ILE A 25 -0.68 -1.12 -8.90
CA ILE A 25 -0.46 -0.44 -10.18
C ILE A 25 0.57 0.65 -9.94
N PHE A 26 1.64 0.64 -10.74
CA PHE A 26 2.74 1.58 -10.59
C PHE A 26 2.49 2.89 -11.36
N GLY A 27 3.28 3.91 -11.05
CA GLY A 27 3.24 5.17 -11.81
C GLY A 27 3.56 4.96 -13.28
N GLY A 28 2.82 5.63 -14.17
CA GLY A 28 2.94 5.49 -15.62
C GLY A 28 2.15 4.32 -16.22
N GLN A 29 1.46 3.51 -15.42
CA GLN A 29 0.62 2.42 -15.90
C GLN A 29 -0.85 2.83 -15.98
N ALA A 30 -1.56 2.21 -16.93
CA ALA A 30 -3.00 2.39 -17.07
C ALA A 30 -3.75 1.70 -15.91
N ALA A 31 -4.76 2.39 -15.39
CA ALA A 31 -5.75 1.85 -14.46
C ALA A 31 -7.14 2.06 -15.04
N LEU A 32 -8.02 1.08 -14.81
CA LEU A 32 -9.44 1.20 -15.06
C LEU A 32 -10.16 1.70 -13.80
N ALA A 33 -11.33 2.31 -13.97
CA ALA A 33 -12.21 2.70 -12.89
C ALA A 33 -12.50 1.48 -11.98
N GLY A 34 -12.34 1.68 -10.66
CA GLY A 34 -12.49 0.65 -9.65
C GLY A 34 -11.22 -0.16 -9.36
N ASN A 35 -10.18 -0.11 -10.19
CA ASN A 35 -8.94 -0.84 -9.93
C ASN A 35 -8.30 -0.42 -8.61
N ILE A 36 -7.72 -1.41 -7.91
CA ILE A 36 -6.91 -1.18 -6.72
C ILE A 36 -5.53 -0.69 -7.15
N ILE A 37 -5.11 0.47 -6.62
CA ILE A 37 -3.79 1.04 -6.90
C ILE A 37 -2.81 0.68 -5.78
N VAL A 38 -3.23 0.81 -4.51
CA VAL A 38 -2.39 0.51 -3.34
C VAL A 38 -3.23 -0.11 -2.23
N ARG A 39 -2.76 -1.24 -1.66
CA ARG A 39 -3.29 -1.79 -0.40
C ARG A 39 -2.35 -1.45 0.74
N GLN A 40 -2.84 -0.80 1.80
CA GLN A 40 -1.99 -0.29 2.87
C GLN A 40 -2.62 -0.44 4.26
N ARG A 41 -1.85 -0.07 5.28
CA ARG A 41 -2.30 0.07 6.66
C ARG A 41 -1.98 1.50 7.09
N GLY A 42 -3.01 2.26 7.43
CA GLY A 42 -2.90 3.72 7.48
C GLY A 42 -2.69 4.32 6.09
N THR A 43 -2.41 5.62 6.05
CA THR A 43 -2.27 6.40 4.81
C THR A 43 -0.81 6.73 4.55
N THR A 44 -0.06 5.77 4.02
CA THR A 44 1.31 6.01 3.51
C THR A 44 1.25 6.79 2.19
N HIS A 45 0.31 6.38 1.34
CA HIS A 45 -0.07 7.10 0.13
C HIS A 45 -1.46 7.69 0.32
N ASN A 46 -1.60 8.97 0.01
CA ASN A 46 -2.84 9.72 0.15
C ASN A 46 -3.59 9.74 -1.20
N PRO A 47 -4.93 9.74 -1.18
CA PRO A 47 -5.70 9.94 -2.40
C PRO A 47 -5.47 11.36 -2.94
N GLY A 48 -5.22 11.45 -4.24
CA GLY A 48 -5.20 12.67 -5.02
C GLY A 48 -6.42 12.77 -5.94
N GLU A 49 -6.25 13.43 -7.08
CA GLU A 49 -7.29 13.57 -8.09
C GLU A 49 -7.68 12.23 -8.69
N ASN A 50 -8.98 12.03 -8.94
CA ASN A 50 -9.53 10.81 -9.55
C ASN A 50 -9.21 9.49 -8.81
N VAL A 51 -8.84 9.58 -7.54
CA VAL A 51 -8.60 8.44 -6.65
C VAL A 51 -9.48 8.60 -5.41
N TYR A 52 -9.98 7.50 -4.88
CA TYR A 52 -10.64 7.48 -3.56
C TYR A 52 -10.01 6.44 -2.64
N MET A 53 -10.28 6.61 -1.36
CA MET A 53 -9.79 5.73 -0.32
C MET A 53 -10.95 4.93 0.28
N GLY A 54 -10.77 3.61 0.40
CA GLY A 54 -11.71 2.72 1.08
C GLY A 54 -11.56 2.77 2.60
N LYS A 55 -12.46 2.05 3.31
CA LYS A 55 -12.45 1.96 4.78
C LYS A 55 -11.14 1.38 5.33
N ASP A 56 -10.49 0.47 4.60
CA ASP A 56 -9.21 -0.15 5.01
C ASP A 56 -7.98 0.65 4.54
N HIS A 57 -8.18 1.90 4.09
CA HIS A 57 -7.18 2.79 3.50
C HIS A 57 -6.63 2.36 2.14
N THR A 58 -7.23 1.35 1.49
CA THR A 58 -6.89 0.97 0.11
C THR A 58 -7.26 2.11 -0.85
N LEU A 59 -6.37 2.41 -1.80
CA LEU A 59 -6.59 3.41 -2.84
C LEU A 59 -7.16 2.76 -4.10
N HIS A 60 -8.23 3.37 -4.64
CA HIS A 60 -8.95 2.90 -5.82
C HIS A 60 -9.06 4.01 -6.87
N ALA A 61 -9.01 3.61 -8.13
CA ALA A 61 -9.27 4.47 -9.28
C ALA A 61 -10.74 4.87 -9.36
N LYS A 62 -11.05 6.15 -9.59
CA LYS A 62 -12.41 6.62 -9.92
C LYS A 62 -12.71 6.55 -11.41
N VAL A 63 -11.68 6.74 -12.24
CA VAL A 63 -11.79 6.87 -13.70
C VAL A 63 -10.67 6.07 -14.35
N ASP A 64 -10.83 5.82 -15.65
CA ASP A 64 -9.79 5.23 -16.49
C ASP A 64 -8.69 6.25 -16.78
N GLY A 65 -7.42 5.84 -16.77
CA GLY A 65 -6.29 6.73 -17.06
C GLY A 65 -4.94 6.21 -16.59
N ILE A 66 -3.94 7.08 -16.56
CA ILE A 66 -2.59 6.76 -16.09
C ILE A 66 -2.43 7.10 -14.61
N VAL A 67 -1.87 6.18 -13.84
CA VAL A 67 -1.55 6.40 -12.42
C VAL A 67 -0.31 7.26 -12.28
N GLU A 68 -0.36 8.28 -11.42
CA GLU A 68 0.77 9.13 -11.09
C GLU A 68 1.01 9.17 -9.58
N PHE A 69 2.27 9.05 -9.17
CA PHE A 69 2.70 9.19 -7.78
C PHE A 69 3.50 10.48 -7.65
N GLN A 70 3.04 11.37 -6.77
CA GLN A 70 3.72 12.63 -6.48
C GLN A 70 4.04 12.75 -5.00
N LYS A 71 5.23 13.23 -4.64
CA LYS A 71 5.53 13.68 -3.28
C LYS A 71 5.25 15.17 -3.17
N LYS A 72 4.45 15.56 -2.17
CA LYS A 72 4.13 16.97 -1.89
C LYS A 72 4.84 17.43 -0.61
N ARG A 73 4.38 18.53 -0.02
CA ARG A 73 4.87 19.07 1.25
C ARG A 73 4.95 17.96 2.30
N ASP A 74 5.99 18.03 3.14
CA ASP A 74 6.18 17.12 4.27
C ASP A 74 6.47 15.66 3.85
N ASN A 75 7.01 15.46 2.64
CA ASN A 75 7.31 14.15 2.05
C ASN A 75 6.11 13.20 1.95
N LYS A 76 4.88 13.73 2.04
CA LYS A 76 3.65 12.94 1.89
C LYS A 76 3.45 12.57 0.42
N SER A 77 3.24 11.28 0.18
CA SER A 77 2.94 10.78 -1.17
C SER A 77 1.45 10.89 -1.46
N TYR A 78 1.12 11.36 -2.66
CA TYR A 78 -0.22 11.44 -3.20
C TYR A 78 -0.28 10.63 -4.49
N VAL A 79 -1.41 9.98 -4.72
CA VAL A 79 -1.68 9.18 -5.92
C VAL A 79 -2.85 9.78 -6.66
N SER A 80 -2.64 10.17 -7.91
CA SER A 80 -3.67 10.69 -8.81
C SER A 80 -3.78 9.83 -10.06
N ILE A 81 -4.89 9.97 -10.77
CA ILE A 81 -5.06 9.41 -12.12
C ILE A 81 -5.27 10.56 -13.10
N THR A 82 -4.42 10.60 -14.13
CA THR A 82 -4.54 11.47 -15.29
C THR A 82 -5.40 10.76 -16.33
N PRO A 83 -6.64 11.22 -16.59
CA PRO A 83 -7.51 10.59 -17.57
C PRO A 83 -6.87 10.60 -18.96
N ILE A 84 -6.92 9.49 -19.67
CA ILE A 84 -6.63 9.47 -21.10
C ILE A 84 -7.97 9.67 -21.80
N GLU A 85 -8.19 10.84 -22.38
CA GLU A 85 -9.30 11.04 -23.32
C GLU A 85 -9.02 10.21 -24.58
N ALA A 86 -10.05 9.50 -25.06
CA ALA A 86 -10.03 8.73 -26.29
C ALA A 86 -10.35 9.63 -27.51
#